data_AF-A0A183M484-F1
#
_entry.id   AF-A0A183M484-F1
#
_cell.length_a   1.000
_cell.length_b   1.000
_cell.length_c   1.000
_cell.angle_alpha   90.00
_cell.angle_beta   90.00
_cell.angle_gamma   90.00
#
_symmetry.space_group_name_H-M   'P 1'
#
loop_
_entity.id
_entity.type
_entity.pdbx_description
1 polymer ?
#
loop_
_entity_poly.entity_id
_entity_poly.type
_entity_poly.pdbx_seq_one_letter_code
_entity_poly.pdbx_strand_id
1 'polypeptide(L)'
;MALNDQNKKFYFKEKEIKDVGPSVDSDDIEQRIAARRIRIQNRGDVHSNENKSSKKEIGLGRSQIDLSSKRISKLISDGDAFITNIRVACDAREYFKRTEDHELNHNRIRVLEDEATRSLEVFNKITEQWEKAQESELLDETKEMLDKQNTLCKDLIAEKNKLINELNLEIKAKDDHYVRELKKRTDDIDLLAERMESQIKAIQRTYREELIAIEVCSIVIITIIMLIIFISIIMQSSVKGSHFF
;
A
#
# COMPACT_ATOMS: atom_id res chain seq x y z
N MET A 1 -16.48 -42.04 -50.14
CA MET A 1 -15.77 -42.45 -48.91
C MET A 1 -16.19 -41.48 -47.82
N ALA A 2 -17.29 -41.79 -47.14
CA ALA A 2 -17.97 -40.93 -46.18
C ALA A 2 -17.78 -41.50 -44.77
N LEU A 3 -16.85 -40.91 -44.02
CA LEU A 3 -16.62 -41.08 -42.58
C LEU A 3 -15.95 -39.75 -42.16
N ASN A 4 -16.31 -38.99 -41.15
CA ASN A 4 -17.31 -39.11 -40.09
C ASN A 4 -17.38 -37.71 -39.44
N ASP A 5 -18.33 -36.88 -39.85
CA ASP A 5 -18.50 -35.49 -39.37
C ASP A 5 -19.08 -35.42 -37.94
N GLN A 6 -19.34 -36.57 -37.29
CA GLN A 6 -19.85 -36.63 -35.92
C GLN A 6 -18.75 -36.55 -34.86
N ASN A 7 -17.48 -36.76 -35.20
CA ASN A 7 -16.40 -36.72 -34.21
C ASN A 7 -15.84 -35.31 -33.92
N LYS A 8 -16.26 -34.29 -34.68
CA LYS A 8 -15.84 -32.90 -34.41
C LYS A 8 -16.71 -32.19 -33.36
N LYS A 9 -17.83 -32.80 -32.94
CA LYS A 9 -18.74 -32.24 -31.92
C LYS A 9 -18.48 -32.69 -30.48
N PHE A 10 -17.51 -33.57 -30.24
CA PHE A 10 -17.26 -34.09 -28.88
C PHE A 10 -16.29 -33.26 -28.01
N TYR A 11 -15.56 -32.29 -28.57
CA TYR A 11 -14.54 -31.54 -27.82
C TYR A 11 -14.78 -30.03 -27.66
N PHE A 12 -15.85 -29.49 -28.24
CA PHE A 12 -16.24 -28.09 -28.00
C PHE A 12 -17.68 -28.05 -27.52
N LYS A 13 -17.87 -28.45 -26.26
CA LYS A 13 -19.00 -27.96 -25.48
C LYS A 13 -18.64 -26.50 -25.18
N GLU A 14 -19.16 -25.57 -25.98
CA GLU A 14 -19.18 -24.16 -25.63
C GLU A 14 -19.75 -24.08 -24.21
N LYS A 15 -18.88 -23.90 -23.22
CA LYS A 15 -19.30 -23.41 -21.92
C LYS A 15 -19.84 -22.03 -22.25
N GLU A 16 -21.15 -21.86 -22.20
CA GLU A 16 -21.74 -20.57 -21.91
C GLU A 16 -20.97 -20.03 -20.70
N ILE A 17 -20.05 -19.10 -20.96
CA ILE A 17 -19.43 -18.29 -19.92
C ILE A 17 -20.61 -17.47 -19.43
N LYS A 18 -21.29 -17.97 -18.39
CA LYS A 18 -22.18 -17.13 -17.59
C LYS A 18 -21.39 -15.88 -17.32
N ASP A 19 -21.98 -14.72 -17.61
CA ASP A 19 -21.42 -13.42 -17.28
C ASP A 19 -21.21 -13.36 -15.76
N VAL A 20 -20.05 -13.88 -15.33
CA VAL A 20 -19.58 -13.78 -13.97
C VAL A 20 -19.10 -12.35 -13.93
N GLY A 21 -19.91 -11.49 -13.32
CA GLY A 21 -19.69 -10.05 -13.30
C GLY A 21 -18.25 -9.66 -12.94
N PRO A 22 -17.89 -8.38 -13.08
CA PRO A 22 -16.51 -7.92 -13.18
C PRO A 22 -15.54 -8.64 -12.23
N SER A 23 -14.55 -9.33 -12.80
CA SER A 23 -13.59 -10.12 -12.05
C SER A 23 -12.37 -9.30 -11.64
N VAL A 24 -11.85 -9.60 -10.46
CA VAL A 24 -10.70 -8.91 -9.85
C VAL A 24 -9.37 -9.43 -10.38
N ASP A 25 -9.39 -10.64 -10.93
CA ASP A 25 -8.24 -11.36 -11.49
C ASP A 25 -8.27 -11.35 -13.04
N SER A 26 -9.08 -10.47 -13.64
CA SER A 26 -9.10 -10.27 -15.09
C SER A 26 -7.84 -9.52 -15.55
N ASP A 27 -7.31 -9.89 -16.72
CA ASP A 27 -6.19 -9.20 -17.35
C ASP A 27 -6.57 -7.77 -17.81
N ASP A 28 -7.87 -7.53 -18.00
CA ASP A 28 -8.41 -6.23 -18.38
C ASP A 28 -8.52 -5.24 -17.20
N ILE A 29 -7.97 -4.04 -17.39
CA ILE A 29 -7.93 -2.97 -16.38
C ILE A 29 -9.35 -2.48 -16.05
N GLU A 30 -10.25 -2.37 -17.04
CA GLU A 30 -11.59 -1.82 -16.82
C GLU A 30 -12.45 -2.77 -15.98
N GLN A 31 -12.38 -4.08 -16.25
CA GLN A 31 -13.04 -5.09 -15.43
C GLN A 31 -12.54 -5.08 -13.98
N ARG A 32 -11.23 -4.93 -13.74
CA ARG A 32 -10.69 -4.83 -12.38
C ARG A 32 -11.18 -3.57 -11.64
N ILE A 33 -11.30 -2.44 -12.33
CA ILE A 33 -11.83 -1.20 -11.76
C ILE A 33 -13.31 -1.36 -11.42
N ALA A 34 -14.11 -1.92 -12.32
CA ALA A 34 -15.53 -2.17 -12.10
C ALA A 34 -15.76 -3.15 -10.93
N ALA A 35 -14.99 -4.23 -10.85
CA ALA A 35 -15.02 -5.20 -9.74
C ALA A 35 -14.68 -4.55 -8.39
N ARG A 36 -13.74 -3.61 -8.38
CA ARG A 36 -13.38 -2.85 -7.18
C ARG A 36 -14.48 -1.87 -6.77
N ARG A 37 -15.10 -1.16 -7.72
CA ARG A 37 -16.24 -0.27 -7.45
C ARG A 37 -17.43 -1.01 -6.83
N ILE A 38 -17.77 -2.18 -7.37
CA ILE A 38 -18.85 -3.02 -6.83
C ILE A 38 -18.54 -3.48 -5.40
N ARG A 39 -17.29 -3.89 -5.10
CA ARG A 39 -16.89 -4.24 -3.72
C ARG A 39 -16.96 -3.06 -2.75
N ILE A 40 -16.61 -1.86 -3.19
CA ILE A 40 -16.71 -0.64 -2.37
C ILE A 40 -18.18 -0.29 -2.11
N GLN A 41 -19.02 -0.35 -3.13
CA GLN A 41 -20.46 -0.08 -3.02
C GLN A 41 -21.14 -1.08 -2.07
N ASN A 42 -20.87 -2.38 -2.25
CA ASN A 42 -21.42 -3.42 -1.39
C ASN A 42 -20.97 -3.26 0.09
N ARG A 43 -19.76 -2.75 0.36
CA ARG A 43 -19.34 -2.41 1.73
C ARG A 43 -20.14 -1.24 2.31
N GLY A 44 -20.44 -0.22 1.49
CA GLY A 44 -21.32 0.89 1.89
C GLY A 44 -22.75 0.45 2.18
N ASP A 45 -23.28 -0.46 1.36
CA ASP A 45 -24.64 -0.98 1.50
C ASP A 45 -24.79 -1.93 2.71
N VAL A 46 -23.76 -2.74 3.03
CA VAL A 46 -23.73 -3.58 4.25
C VAL A 46 -23.80 -2.71 5.51
N HIS A 47 -23.03 -1.62 5.57
CA HIS A 47 -23.11 -0.65 6.68
C HIS A 47 -24.48 0.07 6.76
N SER A 48 -25.18 0.23 5.64
CA SER A 48 -26.50 0.85 5.58
C SER A 48 -27.63 -0.12 6.00
N ASN A 49 -27.48 -1.42 5.70
CA ASN A 49 -28.46 -2.45 6.04
C ASN A 49 -28.39 -2.93 7.50
N GLU A 50 -27.21 -2.92 8.14
CA GLU A 50 -27.08 -3.16 9.59
C GLU A 50 -27.88 -2.15 10.43
N ASN A 51 -28.06 -0.93 9.92
CA ASN A 51 -28.88 0.09 10.57
C ASN A 51 -30.41 -0.11 10.40
N LYS A 52 -30.85 -1.05 9.54
CA LYS A 52 -32.28 -1.24 9.21
C LYS A 52 -32.89 -2.56 9.73
N SER A 53 -32.11 -3.49 10.28
CA SER A 53 -32.67 -4.75 10.80
C SER A 53 -33.20 -4.61 12.24
N SER A 54 -34.54 -4.63 12.35
CA SER A 54 -35.35 -4.97 13.54
C SER A 54 -35.54 -3.91 14.64
N LYS A 55 -36.53 -3.05 14.44
CA LYS A 55 -37.27 -2.36 15.52
C LYS A 55 -38.19 -3.36 16.26
N LYS A 56 -37.62 -4.39 16.90
CA LYS A 56 -38.31 -5.05 18.02
C LYS A 56 -38.15 -4.14 19.23
N GLU A 57 -39.09 -4.14 20.17
CA GLU A 57 -38.90 -3.46 21.46
C GLU A 57 -37.72 -4.13 22.19
N ILE A 58 -36.53 -3.60 21.95
CA ILE A 58 -35.30 -4.07 22.57
C ILE A 58 -35.33 -3.54 24.00
N GLY A 59 -35.36 -4.42 24.99
CA GLY A 59 -35.29 -4.03 26.40
C GLY A 59 -34.07 -3.13 26.67
N LEU A 60 -34.21 -2.18 27.59
CA LEU A 60 -33.24 -1.11 27.88
C LEU A 60 -31.78 -1.61 27.93
N GLY A 61 -31.52 -2.75 28.58
CA GLY A 61 -30.19 -3.34 28.68
C GLY A 61 -29.61 -3.82 27.35
N ARG A 62 -30.42 -4.44 26.49
CA ARG A 62 -29.96 -4.85 25.15
C ARG A 62 -29.71 -3.64 24.25
N SER A 63 -30.50 -2.58 24.39
CA SER A 63 -30.28 -1.33 23.64
C SER A 63 -28.97 -0.66 24.06
N GLN A 64 -28.66 -0.66 25.36
CA GLN A 64 -27.40 -0.11 25.88
C GLN A 64 -26.19 -0.91 25.37
N ILE A 65 -26.26 -2.25 25.38
CA ILE A 65 -25.18 -3.11 24.88
C ILE A 65 -24.96 -2.90 23.38
N ASP A 66 -26.02 -2.78 22.59
CA ASP A 66 -25.91 -2.54 21.13
C ASP A 66 -25.27 -1.17 20.82
N LEU A 67 -25.68 -0.12 21.55
CA LEU A 67 -25.06 1.20 21.43
C LEU A 67 -23.56 1.17 21.80
N SER A 68 -23.24 0.52 22.91
CA SER A 68 -21.87 0.35 23.38
C SER A 68 -21.00 -0.38 22.34
N SER A 69 -21.53 -1.48 21.79
CA SER A 69 -20.87 -2.27 20.75
C SER A 69 -20.62 -1.44 19.49
N LYS A 70 -21.62 -0.71 18.99
CA LYS A 70 -21.48 0.16 17.82
C LYS A 70 -20.43 1.25 18.01
N ARG A 71 -20.38 1.88 19.19
CA ARG A 71 -19.40 2.92 19.51
C ARG A 71 -17.97 2.36 19.53
N ILE A 72 -17.77 1.18 20.12
CA ILE A 72 -16.48 0.48 20.14
C ILE A 72 -16.08 0.06 18.73
N SER A 73 -16.97 -0.57 17.96
CA SER A 73 -16.69 -1.02 16.59
C SER A 73 -16.29 0.15 15.68
N LYS A 74 -16.99 1.28 15.79
CA LYS A 74 -16.65 2.48 15.02
C LYS A 74 -15.25 3.00 15.38
N LEU A 75 -14.92 3.06 16.66
CA LEU A 75 -13.60 3.52 17.10
C LEU A 75 -12.47 2.62 16.59
N ILE A 76 -12.68 1.30 16.56
CA ILE A 76 -11.74 0.33 16.00
C ILE A 76 -11.60 0.53 14.49
N SER A 77 -12.72 0.63 13.76
CA SER A 77 -12.68 0.82 12.31
C SER A 77 -11.99 2.12 11.89
N ASP A 78 -12.21 3.20 12.64
CA ASP A 78 -11.56 4.48 12.40
C ASP A 78 -10.04 4.36 12.60
N GLY A 79 -9.59 3.51 13.53
CA GLY A 79 -8.19 3.16 13.72
C GLY A 79 -7.56 2.35 12.62
N ASP A 80 -8.24 1.29 12.21
CA ASP A 80 -7.78 0.46 11.11
C ASP A 80 -7.67 1.28 9.82
N ALA A 81 -8.64 2.16 9.56
CA ALA A 81 -8.60 3.09 8.44
C ALA A 81 -7.39 4.03 8.53
N PHE A 82 -7.09 4.54 9.72
CA PHE A 82 -5.94 5.41 9.96
C PHE A 82 -4.60 4.70 9.71
N ILE A 83 -4.40 3.50 10.26
CA ILE A 83 -3.19 2.70 10.03
C ILE A 83 -3.05 2.37 8.54
N THR A 84 -4.16 2.02 7.90
CA THR A 84 -4.21 1.76 6.45
C THR A 84 -3.79 2.98 5.65
N ASN A 85 -4.25 4.19 6.02
CA ASN A 85 -3.88 5.42 5.33
C ASN A 85 -2.38 5.71 5.42
N ILE A 86 -1.77 5.53 6.60
CA ILE A 86 -0.31 5.65 6.74
C ILE A 86 0.40 4.65 5.83
N ARG A 87 -0.01 3.37 5.90
CA ARG A 87 0.61 2.30 5.12
C ARG A 87 0.52 2.56 3.61
N VAL A 88 -0.65 2.94 3.11
CA VAL A 88 -0.85 3.28 1.69
C VAL A 88 0.02 4.48 1.29
N ALA A 89 0.13 5.50 2.15
CA ALA A 89 1.00 6.63 1.87
C ALA A 89 2.49 6.23 1.82
N CYS A 90 2.93 5.32 2.70
CA CYS A 90 4.28 4.76 2.66
C CYS A 90 4.52 3.94 1.38
N ASP A 91 3.57 3.06 1.03
CA ASP A 91 3.66 2.23 -0.18
C ASP A 91 3.71 3.08 -1.45
N ALA A 92 2.91 4.15 -1.52
CA ALA A 92 2.95 5.10 -2.63
C ALA A 92 4.30 5.82 -2.74
N ARG A 93 4.86 6.29 -1.61
CA ARG A 93 6.20 6.90 -1.60
C ARG A 93 7.29 5.95 -2.07
N GLU A 94 7.28 4.71 -1.57
CA GLU A 94 8.23 3.68 -1.98
C GLU A 94 8.07 3.31 -3.47
N TYR A 95 6.85 3.29 -3.98
CA TYR A 95 6.59 3.09 -5.41
C TYR A 95 7.24 4.19 -6.25
N PHE A 96 6.99 5.47 -5.94
CA PHE A 96 7.59 6.58 -6.68
C PHE A 96 9.12 6.55 -6.64
N LYS A 97 9.69 6.25 -5.46
CA LYS A 97 11.13 6.08 -5.30
C LYS A 97 11.69 4.97 -6.19
N ARG A 98 11.06 3.80 -6.22
CA ARG A 98 11.51 2.70 -7.08
C ARG A 98 11.48 3.09 -8.55
N THR A 99 10.41 3.75 -8.99
CA THR A 99 10.31 4.22 -10.38
C THR A 99 11.43 5.20 -10.71
N GLU A 100 11.69 6.19 -9.86
CA GLU A 100 12.78 7.14 -10.05
C GLU A 100 14.15 6.46 -10.05
N ASP A 101 14.41 5.56 -9.10
CA ASP A 101 15.65 4.78 -9.02
C ASP A 101 15.85 3.91 -10.27
N HIS A 102 14.79 3.32 -10.80
CA HIS A 102 14.82 2.56 -12.05
C HIS A 102 15.16 3.45 -13.25
N GLU A 103 14.54 4.62 -13.38
CA GLU A 103 14.82 5.58 -14.45
C GLU A 103 16.26 6.11 -14.38
N LEU A 104 16.73 6.48 -13.19
CA LEU A 104 18.11 6.91 -12.96
C LEU A 104 19.11 5.81 -13.28
N ASN A 105 18.84 4.57 -12.84
CA ASN A 105 19.70 3.44 -13.16
C ASN A 105 19.74 3.13 -14.66
N HIS A 106 18.59 3.18 -15.33
CA HIS A 106 18.52 2.99 -16.78
C HIS A 106 19.30 4.06 -17.53
N ASN A 107 19.14 5.34 -17.16
CA ASN A 107 19.91 6.44 -17.73
C ASN A 107 21.42 6.28 -17.49
N ARG A 108 21.83 5.86 -16.29
CA ARG A 108 23.24 5.60 -15.97
C ARG A 108 23.84 4.49 -16.83
N ILE A 109 23.11 3.39 -17.00
CA ILE A 109 23.55 2.28 -17.87
C ILE A 109 23.74 2.78 -19.30
N ARG A 110 22.75 3.51 -19.84
CA ARG A 110 22.85 4.08 -21.19
C ARG A 110 24.09 4.97 -21.35
N VAL A 111 24.33 5.88 -20.41
CA VAL A 111 25.50 6.78 -20.46
C VAL A 111 26.82 5.98 -20.43
N LEU A 112 26.89 4.93 -19.61
CA LEU A 112 28.08 4.07 -19.54
C LEU A 112 28.29 3.26 -20.83
N GLU A 113 27.23 2.77 -21.45
CA GLU A 113 27.28 2.05 -22.73
C GLU A 113 27.70 2.97 -23.87
N ASP A 114 27.13 4.18 -23.95
CA ASP A 114 27.49 5.19 -24.95
C ASP A 114 28.97 5.59 -24.81
N GLU A 115 29.44 5.80 -23.58
CA GLU A 115 30.82 6.16 -23.29
C GLU A 115 31.80 5.00 -23.51
N ALA A 116 31.37 3.76 -23.27
CA ALA A 116 32.16 2.57 -23.60
C ALA A 116 32.32 2.43 -25.11
N THR A 117 31.23 2.59 -25.87
CA THR A 117 31.24 2.55 -27.34
C THR A 117 32.12 3.65 -27.92
N ARG A 118 31.94 4.91 -27.51
CA ARG A 118 32.76 6.04 -27.97
C ARG A 118 34.24 5.83 -27.64
N SER A 119 34.55 5.41 -26.42
CA SER A 119 35.94 5.14 -26.03
C SER A 119 36.58 4.03 -26.84
N LEU A 120 35.84 2.97 -27.16
CA LEU A 120 36.33 1.88 -27.99
C LEU A 120 36.61 2.35 -29.42
N GLU A 121 35.74 3.17 -30.01
CA GLU A 121 35.97 3.75 -31.34
C GLU A 121 37.24 4.62 -31.37
N VAL A 122 37.43 5.48 -30.36
CA VAL A 122 38.64 6.32 -30.25
C VAL A 122 39.88 5.46 -30.04
N PHE A 123 39.80 4.44 -29.18
CA PHE A 123 40.89 3.50 -28.93
C PHE A 123 41.31 2.73 -30.20
N ASN A 124 40.34 2.25 -30.98
CA ASN A 124 40.61 1.57 -32.25
C ASN A 124 41.30 2.51 -33.25
N LYS A 125 40.85 3.78 -33.35
CA LYS A 125 41.50 4.79 -34.20
C LYS A 125 42.93 5.07 -33.78
N ILE A 126 43.19 5.20 -32.48
CA ILE A 126 44.55 5.35 -31.93
C ILE A 126 45.39 4.14 -32.33
N THR A 127 44.87 2.93 -32.14
CA THR A 127 45.55 1.67 -32.47
C THR A 127 45.92 1.58 -33.95
N GLU A 128 44.98 1.89 -34.86
CA GLU A 128 45.22 1.91 -36.31
C GLU A 128 46.31 2.91 -36.71
N GLN A 129 46.33 4.09 -36.05
CA GLN A 129 47.35 5.10 -36.30
C GLN A 129 48.73 4.67 -35.76
N TRP A 130 48.78 3.84 -34.70
CA TRP A 130 50.04 3.30 -34.18
C TRP A 130 50.68 2.34 -35.19
N GLU A 131 49.86 1.48 -35.82
CA GLU A 131 50.32 0.58 -36.87
C GLU A 131 50.88 1.37 -38.07
N LYS A 132 50.18 2.42 -38.51
CA LYS A 132 50.66 3.32 -39.59
C LYS A 132 51.95 4.05 -39.24
N ALA A 133 52.10 4.50 -38.00
CA ALA A 133 53.33 5.14 -37.54
C ALA A 133 54.51 4.15 -37.48
N GLN A 134 54.26 2.87 -37.23
CA GLN A 134 55.28 1.83 -37.24
C GLN A 134 55.76 1.50 -38.67
N GLU A 135 54.89 1.60 -39.67
CA GLU A 135 55.20 1.34 -41.09
C GLU A 135 55.85 2.53 -41.81
N SER A 136 55.82 3.74 -41.24
CA SER A 136 56.36 4.94 -41.88
C SER A 136 57.89 5.00 -41.79
N GLU A 137 58.54 5.23 -42.94
CA GLU A 137 60.00 5.34 -43.06
C GLU A 137 60.53 6.75 -42.78
N LEU A 138 59.65 7.76 -42.71
CA LEU A 138 60.03 9.18 -42.56
C LEU A 138 59.91 9.65 -41.10
N LEU A 139 61.04 10.13 -40.56
CA LEU A 139 61.16 10.53 -39.15
C LEU A 139 60.26 11.72 -38.76
N ASP A 140 60.09 12.70 -39.64
CA ASP A 140 59.25 13.87 -39.36
C ASP A 140 57.75 13.51 -39.36
N GLU A 141 57.32 12.67 -40.30
CA GLU A 141 55.93 12.21 -40.39
C GLU A 141 55.56 11.31 -39.20
N THR A 142 56.45 10.38 -38.82
CA THR A 142 56.25 9.54 -37.63
C THR A 142 56.15 10.38 -36.36
N LYS A 143 56.99 11.41 -36.20
CA LYS A 143 56.92 12.31 -35.04
C LYS A 143 55.59 13.06 -34.98
N GLU A 144 55.12 13.63 -36.09
CA GLU A 144 53.83 14.33 -36.12
C GLU A 144 52.67 13.38 -35.80
N MET A 145 52.71 12.13 -36.29
CA MET A 145 51.71 11.12 -35.96
C MET A 145 51.72 10.76 -34.47
N LEU A 146 52.91 10.55 -33.86
CA LEU A 146 53.02 10.28 -32.43
C LEU A 146 52.51 11.44 -31.56
N ASP A 147 52.81 12.69 -31.94
CA ASP A 147 52.34 13.87 -31.19
C ASP A 147 50.80 13.97 -31.21
N LYS A 148 50.18 13.76 -32.38
CA LYS A 148 48.71 13.70 -32.52
C LYS A 148 48.12 12.57 -31.67
N GLN A 149 48.73 11.40 -31.67
CA GLN A 149 48.27 10.29 -30.85
C GLN A 149 48.39 10.54 -29.36
N ASN A 150 49.48 11.16 -28.91
CA ASN A 150 49.64 11.56 -27.52
C ASN A 150 48.53 12.53 -27.08
N THR A 151 48.12 13.45 -27.95
CA THR A 151 46.96 14.31 -27.67
C THR A 151 45.65 13.52 -27.56
N LEU A 152 45.37 12.60 -28.49
CA LEU A 152 44.16 11.75 -28.43
C LEU A 152 44.11 10.87 -27.17
N CYS A 153 45.24 10.29 -26.76
CA CYS A 153 45.34 9.53 -25.51
C CYS A 153 45.06 10.40 -24.28
N LYS A 154 45.59 11.62 -24.24
CA LYS A 154 45.34 12.58 -23.15
C LYS A 154 43.86 12.96 -23.08
N ASP A 155 43.23 13.21 -24.22
CA ASP A 155 41.82 13.56 -24.32
C ASP A 155 40.93 12.40 -23.83
N LEU A 156 41.22 11.17 -24.27
CA LEU A 156 40.51 9.97 -23.82
C LEU A 156 40.62 9.77 -22.30
N ILE A 157 41.82 9.95 -21.73
CA ILE A 157 42.03 9.88 -20.27
C ILE A 157 41.25 11.00 -19.56
N ALA A 158 41.22 12.21 -20.12
CA ALA A 158 40.48 13.33 -19.55
C ALA A 158 38.97 13.06 -19.53
N GLU A 159 38.41 12.50 -20.61
CA GLU A 159 36.99 12.08 -20.67
C GLU A 159 36.68 10.98 -19.64
N LYS A 160 37.54 9.97 -19.51
CA LYS A 160 37.40 8.94 -18.46
C LYS A 160 37.45 9.52 -17.05
N ASN A 161 38.38 10.42 -16.77
CA ASN A 161 38.47 11.08 -15.47
C ASN A 161 37.24 11.95 -15.18
N LYS A 162 36.67 12.61 -16.21
CA LYS A 162 35.42 13.35 -16.09
C LYS A 162 34.27 12.41 -15.70
N LEU A 163 34.09 11.28 -16.40
CA LEU A 163 33.07 10.29 -16.06
C LEU A 163 33.26 9.75 -14.63
N ILE A 164 34.50 9.44 -14.22
CA ILE A 164 34.79 8.98 -12.85
C ILE A 164 34.33 10.03 -11.83
N ASN A 165 34.60 11.31 -12.07
CA ASN A 165 34.16 12.39 -11.17
C ASN A 165 32.64 12.52 -11.11
N GLU A 166 31.95 12.40 -12.25
CA GLU A 166 30.48 12.43 -12.31
C GLU A 166 29.87 11.26 -11.51
N LEU A 167 30.40 10.04 -11.68
CA LEU A 167 29.96 8.86 -10.93
C LEU A 167 30.24 9.00 -9.42
N ASN A 168 31.39 9.55 -9.04
CA ASN A 168 31.70 9.81 -7.63
C ASN A 168 30.75 10.84 -7.00
N LEU A 169 30.34 11.86 -7.75
CA LEU A 169 29.33 12.83 -7.30
C LEU A 169 27.95 12.16 -7.16
N GLU A 170 27.56 11.29 -8.11
CA GLU A 170 26.33 10.53 -8.02
C GLU A 170 26.30 9.62 -6.77
N ILE A 171 27.41 8.93 -6.47
CA ILE A 171 27.54 8.10 -5.25
C ILE A 171 27.32 8.94 -4.00
N LYS A 172 28.02 10.08 -3.87
CA LYS A 172 27.85 10.99 -2.72
C LYS A 172 26.40 11.48 -2.59
N ALA A 173 25.78 11.86 -3.70
CA ALA A 173 24.38 12.31 -3.70
C ALA A 173 23.43 11.19 -3.25
N LYS A 174 23.70 9.93 -3.64
CA LYS A 174 22.95 8.75 -3.21
C LYS A 174 23.15 8.45 -1.72
N ASP A 175 24.36 8.58 -1.20
CA ASP A 175 24.63 8.43 0.24
C ASP A 175 23.86 9.47 1.06
N ASP A 176 23.92 10.74 0.65
CA ASP A 176 23.17 11.82 1.30
C ASP A 176 21.66 11.59 1.24
N HIS A 177 21.15 11.11 0.10
CA HIS A 177 19.76 10.74 -0.06
C HIS A 177 19.37 9.57 0.83
N TYR A 178 20.21 8.54 0.92
CA TYR A 178 19.98 7.38 1.77
C TYR A 178 19.87 7.76 3.25
N VAL A 179 20.75 8.64 3.74
CA VAL A 179 20.69 9.14 5.12
C VAL A 179 19.39 9.91 5.38
N ARG A 180 18.98 10.79 4.46
CA ARG A 180 17.70 11.52 4.58
C ARG A 180 16.50 10.57 4.62
N GLU A 181 16.51 9.54 3.78
CA GLU A 181 15.46 8.54 3.71
C GLU A 181 15.38 7.68 4.97
N LEU A 182 16.52 7.28 5.53
CA LEU A 182 16.56 6.59 6.82
C LEU A 182 15.93 7.44 7.92
N LYS A 183 16.32 8.72 8.01
CA LYS A 183 15.74 9.65 8.99
C LYS A 183 14.23 9.77 8.83
N LYS A 184 13.76 9.96 7.60
CA LYS A 184 12.32 10.05 7.31
C LYS A 184 11.56 8.78 7.68
N ARG A 185 12.14 7.60 7.43
CA ARG A 185 11.53 6.31 7.85
C ARG A 185 11.47 6.18 9.37
N THR A 186 12.49 6.63 10.09
CA THR A 186 12.46 6.70 11.56
C THR A 186 11.34 7.62 12.03
N ASP A 187 11.27 8.84 11.49
CA ASP A 187 10.22 9.81 11.83
C ASP A 187 8.79 9.26 11.55
N ASP A 188 8.60 8.55 10.42
CA ASP A 188 7.34 7.90 10.07
C ASP A 188 6.95 6.79 11.06
N ILE A 189 7.92 5.98 11.52
CA ILE A 189 7.71 4.92 12.51
C ILE A 189 7.37 5.52 13.88
N ASP A 190 8.11 6.54 14.31
CA ASP A 190 7.87 7.22 15.58
C ASP A 190 6.48 7.85 15.62
N LEU A 191 6.07 8.50 14.53
CA LEU A 191 4.72 9.06 14.40
C LEU A 191 3.63 7.98 14.42
N LEU A 192 3.86 6.84 13.76
CA LEU A 192 2.94 5.71 13.81
C LEU A 192 2.82 5.16 15.24
N ALA A 193 3.95 5.01 15.94
CA ALA A 193 3.99 4.51 17.32
C ALA A 193 3.24 5.43 18.29
N GLU A 194 3.52 6.75 18.26
CA GLU A 194 2.84 7.74 19.12
C GLU A 194 1.32 7.73 18.91
N ARG A 195 0.90 7.63 17.65
CA ARG A 195 -0.52 7.63 17.30
C ARG A 195 -1.22 6.32 17.65
N MET A 196 -0.56 5.17 17.45
CA MET A 196 -1.07 3.88 17.90
C MET A 196 -1.22 3.84 19.43
N GLU A 197 -0.25 4.38 20.17
CA GLU A 197 -0.36 4.49 21.63
C GLU A 197 -1.56 5.35 22.04
N SER A 198 -1.74 6.50 21.38
CA SER A 198 -2.88 7.40 21.62
C SER A 198 -4.21 6.71 21.32
N GLN A 199 -4.28 5.93 20.24
CA GLN A 199 -5.45 5.14 19.88
C GLN A 199 -5.75 4.04 20.90
N ILE A 200 -4.73 3.29 21.35
CA ILE A 200 -4.91 2.25 22.37
C ILE A 200 -5.46 2.88 23.65
N LYS A 201 -4.94 4.03 24.08
CA LYS A 201 -5.45 4.77 25.24
C LYS A 201 -6.91 5.21 25.05
N ALA A 202 -7.27 5.69 23.86
CA ALA A 202 -8.64 6.09 23.54
C ALA A 202 -9.61 4.90 23.55
N ILE A 203 -9.20 3.77 22.96
CA ILE A 203 -9.95 2.51 22.96
C ILE A 203 -10.16 2.02 24.39
N GLN A 204 -9.09 1.94 25.20
CA GLN A 204 -9.18 1.53 26.61
C GLN A 204 -10.13 2.44 27.42
N ARG A 205 -10.06 3.76 27.21
CA ARG A 205 -10.96 4.71 27.87
C ARG A 205 -12.41 4.46 27.47
N THR A 206 -12.67 4.28 26.18
CA THR A 206 -14.03 4.05 25.67
C THR A 206 -14.59 2.73 26.18
N TYR A 207 -13.79 1.65 26.22
CA TYR A 207 -14.21 0.39 26.85
C TYR A 207 -14.61 0.57 28.31
N ARG A 208 -13.85 1.34 29.10
CA ARG A 208 -14.20 1.63 30.50
C ARG A 208 -15.50 2.41 30.61
N GLU A 209 -15.68 3.45 29.79
CA GLU A 209 -16.91 4.25 29.75
C GLU A 209 -18.13 3.40 29.39
N GLU A 210 -18.02 2.54 28.38
CA GLU A 210 -19.12 1.66 27.97
C GLU A 210 -19.43 0.60 29.03
N LEU A 211 -18.43 0.03 29.70
CA LEU A 211 -18.65 -0.89 30.81
C LEU A 211 -19.42 -0.23 31.95
N ILE A 212 -19.02 0.98 32.36
CA ILE A 212 -19.72 1.76 33.39
C ILE A 212 -21.17 2.03 32.94
N ALA A 213 -21.39 2.40 31.67
CA ALA A 213 -22.72 2.66 31.15
C ALA A 213 -23.62 1.40 31.19
N ILE A 214 -23.06 0.23 30.87
CA ILE A 214 -23.77 -1.06 30.97
C ILE A 214 -24.08 -1.41 32.43
N GLU A 215 -23.14 -1.20 33.36
CA GLU A 215 -23.35 -1.42 34.80
C GLU A 215 -24.46 -0.52 35.35
N VAL A 216 -24.41 0.79 35.05
CA VAL A 216 -25.44 1.75 35.45
C VAL A 216 -26.80 1.36 34.89
N CYS A 217 -26.88 0.99 33.60
CA CYS A 217 -28.12 0.51 33.00
C CYS A 217 -28.66 -0.75 33.71
N SER A 218 -27.77 -1.69 34.06
CA SER A 218 -28.13 -2.91 34.77
C SER A 218 -28.68 -2.61 36.16
N ILE A 219 -28.07 -1.69 36.91
CA ILE A 219 -28.55 -1.24 38.23
C ILE A 219 -29.95 -0.63 38.10
N VAL A 220 -30.16 0.26 37.13
CA VAL A 220 -31.48 0.87 36.89
C VAL A 220 -32.53 -0.21 36.61
N ILE A 221 -32.23 -1.18 35.76
CA ILE A 221 -33.15 -2.29 35.47
C ILE A 221 -33.48 -3.09 36.74
N ILE A 222 -32.47 -3.41 37.56
CA ILE A 222 -32.68 -4.13 38.84
C ILE A 222 -33.57 -3.31 39.77
N THR A 223 -33.35 -1.99 39.91
CA THR A 223 -34.18 -1.13 40.76
C THR A 223 -35.63 -1.06 40.29
N ILE A 224 -35.88 -1.02 38.97
CA ILE A 224 -37.24 -1.06 38.41
C ILE A 224 -37.91 -2.40 38.71
N ILE A 225 -37.20 -3.52 38.53
CA ILE A 225 -37.73 -4.86 38.85
C ILE A 225 -38.06 -4.97 40.34
N MET A 226 -37.17 -4.51 41.23
CA MET A 226 -37.42 -4.49 42.68
C MET A 226 -38.65 -3.64 43.04
N LEU A 227 -38.82 -2.46 42.42
CA LEU A 227 -39.99 -1.60 42.63
C LEU A 227 -41.29 -2.28 42.17
N ILE A 228 -41.29 -2.95 41.01
CA ILE A 228 -42.44 -3.68 40.48
C ILE A 228 -42.82 -4.83 41.43
N ILE A 229 -41.83 -5.59 41.92
CA ILE A 229 -42.04 -6.67 42.89
C ILE A 229 -42.61 -6.10 44.19
N PHE A 230 -42.05 -5.01 44.71
CA PHE A 230 -42.52 -4.35 45.93
C PHE A 230 -43.97 -3.86 45.81
N ILE A 231 -44.32 -3.18 44.71
CA ILE A 231 -45.69 -2.73 44.43
C ILE A 231 -46.64 -3.93 44.34
N SER A 232 -46.22 -5.02 43.67
CA SER A 232 -47.02 -6.24 43.55
C SER A 232 -47.29 -6.89 44.91
N ILE A 233 -46.30 -6.94 45.80
CA ILE A 233 -46.44 -7.44 47.17
C ILE A 233 -47.41 -6.57 47.98
N ILE A 234 -47.31 -5.25 47.87
CA ILE A 234 -48.24 -4.31 48.53
C ILE A 234 -49.67 -4.53 48.03
N MET A 235 -49.87 -4.62 46.72
CA MET A 235 -51.20 -4.87 46.15
C MET A 235 -51.79 -6.21 46.60
N GLN A 236 -51.00 -7.29 46.61
CA GLN A 236 -51.47 -8.59 47.12
C GLN A 236 -51.80 -8.57 48.62
N SER A 237 -51.07 -7.79 49.41
CA SER A 237 -51.33 -7.63 50.84
C SER A 237 -52.59 -6.80 51.09
N SER A 238 -52.82 -5.74 50.31
CA SER A 238 -54.04 -4.93 50.36
C SER A 238 -55.29 -5.76 49.99
N VAL A 239 -55.21 -6.59 48.95
CA VAL A 239 -56.34 -7.45 48.53
C VAL A 239 -56.70 -8.50 49.58
N LYS A 240 -55.71 -9.03 50.32
CA LYS A 240 -55.94 -9.97 51.43
C LYS A 240 -56.53 -9.28 52.68
N GLY A 241 -56.19 -8.01 52.92
CA GLY A 241 -56.76 -7.21 54.00
C GLY A 241 -58.24 -6.84 53.80
N SER A 242 -58.68 -6.67 52.54
CA SER A 242 -60.07 -6.35 52.19
C SER A 242 -61.05 -7.53 52.28
N HIS A 243 -60.55 -8.75 52.51
CA HIS A 243 -61.38 -9.96 52.64
C HIS A 243 -61.69 -10.34 54.11
N PHE A 244 -61.27 -9.50 55.07
CA PHE A 244 -61.46 -9.71 56.52
C PHE A 244 -62.36 -8.65 57.18
N PHE A 245 -63.08 -7.86 56.39
CA PHE A 245 -64.19 -7.00 56.83
C PHE A 245 -65.50 -7.43 56.16
#